data_AF-A0A1V5YWT3-F1
#
_entry.id   AF-A0A1V5YWT3-F1
#
_cell.length_a   1.000
_cell.length_b   1.000
_cell.length_c   1.000
_cell.angle_alpha   90.00
_cell.angle_beta   90.00
_cell.angle_gamma   90.00
#
_symmetry.space_group_name_H-M   'P 1'
#
loop_
_entity.id
_entity.type
_entity.pdbx_description
1 polymer ?
#
loop_
_entity_poly.entity_id
_entity_poly.type
_entity_poly.pdbx_seq_one_letter_code
_entity_poly.pdbx_strand_id
1 'polypeptide(L)' 'MAKIVWRYRLTNQEQQLWEREELRGWRAAMTGFVEDEARDRGCLKFAIYSTDEVLILKDSVTRDHEESAED' A
#
# COMPACT_ATOMS: atom_id res chain seq x y z
N MET A 1 -14.62 2.51 -15.27
CA MET A 1 -13.17 2.30 -15.46
C MET A 1 -12.52 2.25 -14.08
N ALA A 2 -12.07 1.06 -13.64
CA ALA A 2 -11.37 0.92 -12.36
C ALA A 2 -9.99 1.59 -12.45
N LYS A 3 -9.58 2.32 -11.40
CA LYS A 3 -8.25 2.92 -11.35
C LYS A 3 -7.23 1.78 -11.27
N ILE A 4 -6.22 1.78 -12.13
CA ILE A 4 -5.20 0.73 -12.15
C ILE A 4 -4.30 0.83 -10.91
N VAL A 5 -4.08 2.04 -10.41
CA VAL A 5 -3.15 2.33 -9.30
C VAL A 5 -3.84 3.18 -8.24
N TRP A 6 -3.84 2.70 -7.00
CA TRP A 6 -4.15 3.49 -5.81
C TRP A 6 -2.91 4.31 -5.42
N ARG A 7 -3.09 5.60 -5.11
CA ARG A 7 -1.99 6.48 -4.70
C ARG A 7 -2.28 6.99 -3.31
N TYR A 8 -1.50 6.54 -2.34
CA TYR A 8 -1.56 6.99 -0.96
C TYR A 8 -0.44 8.01 -0.71
N ARG A 9 -0.79 9.15 -0.14
CA ARG A 9 0.18 10.17 0.27
C ARG A 9 0.28 10.12 1.79
N LEU A 10 1.48 9.89 2.31
CA LEU A 10 1.70 9.94 3.75
C LEU A 10 1.39 11.35 4.26
N THR A 11 0.78 11.41 5.44
CA THR A 11 0.70 12.61 6.26
C THR A 11 2.07 12.91 6.89
N ASN A 12 2.23 14.13 7.43
CA ASN A 12 3.46 14.51 8.13
C ASN A 12 3.82 13.56 9.28
N GLN A 13 2.81 13.09 10.03
CA GLN A 13 3.02 12.16 11.15
C GLN A 13 3.45 10.78 10.65
N GLU A 14 2.77 10.27 9.63
CA GLU A 14 3.12 8.99 9.01
C GLU A 14 4.51 9.02 8.37
N GLN A 15 4.89 10.12 7.73
CA GLN A 15 6.24 10.27 7.18
C GLN A 15 7.32 10.22 8.28
N GLN A 16 7.10 10.91 9.41
CA GLN A 16 8.04 10.84 10.55
C GLN A 16 8.19 9.42 11.09
N LEU A 17 7.11 8.63 11.10
CA LEU A 17 7.17 7.22 11.51
C LEU A 17 7.82 6.36 10.43
N TRP A 18 7.60 6.68 9.15
CA TRP A 18 8.21 5.99 8.02
C TRP A 18 9.73 6.16 8.01
N GLU A 19 10.24 7.36 8.30
CA GLU A 19 11.67 7.67 8.28
C GLU A 19 12.46 6.97 9.40
N ARG A 20 11.80 6.61 10.51
CA ARG A 20 12.43 5.88 11.62
C ARG A 20 12.73 4.43 11.23
N GLU A 21 14.00 4.12 11.00
CA GLU A 21 14.44 2.78 10.58
C GLU A 21 14.16 1.69 11.62
N GLU A 22 14.12 2.06 12.90
CA GLU A 22 13.75 1.18 14.02
C GLU A 22 12.29 0.68 13.94
N LEU A 23 11.43 1.36 13.17
CA LEU A 23 10.00 1.05 13.03
C LEU A 23 9.69 0.24 11.76
N ARG A 24 10.49 -0.78 11.46
CA ARG A 24 10.23 -1.67 10.30
C ARG A 24 8.83 -2.29 10.33
N GLY A 25 8.35 -2.68 11.51
CA GLY A 25 7.01 -3.23 11.67
C GLY A 25 5.90 -2.23 11.30
N TRP A 26 6.14 -0.94 11.55
CA TRP A 26 5.18 0.11 11.19
C TRP A 26 5.13 0.31 9.67
N ARG A 27 6.28 0.27 8.98
CA ARG A 27 6.31 0.33 7.49
C ARG A 27 5.54 -0.84 6.87
N ALA A 28 5.70 -2.05 7.42
CA ALA A 28 4.96 -3.23 6.96
C ALA A 28 3.45 -3.08 7.20
N ALA A 29 3.04 -2.64 8.39
CA ALA A 29 1.63 -2.40 8.70
C ALA A 29 1.00 -1.32 7.80
N MET A 30 1.72 -0.21 7.57
CA MET A 30 1.27 0.85 6.65
C MET A 30 1.18 0.35 5.22
N THR A 31 2.13 -0.47 4.76
CA THR A 31 2.09 -1.07 3.43
C THR A 31 0.86 -1.95 3.26
N GLY A 32 0.58 -2.83 4.23
CA GLY A 32 -0.61 -3.69 4.22
C GLY A 32 -1.90 -2.87 4.24
N PHE A 33 -2.00 -1.83 5.07
CA PHE A 33 -3.15 -0.93 5.09
C PHE A 33 -3.43 -0.30 3.72
N VAL A 34 -2.39 0.24 3.06
CA VAL A 34 -2.53 0.87 1.74
C VAL A 34 -2.89 -0.16 0.66
N GLU A 35 -2.36 -1.38 0.76
CA GLU A 35 -2.70 -2.48 -0.12
C GLU A 35 -4.17 -2.90 0.04
N ASP A 36 -4.66 -3.02 1.28
CA ASP A 36 -6.05 -3.35 1.59
C ASP A 36 -7.01 -2.29 1.03
N GLU A 37 -6.71 -1.00 1.22
CA GLU A 37 -7.49 0.08 0.59
C GLU A 37 -7.50 -0.02 -0.94
N ALA A 38 -6.36 -0.38 -1.54
CA ALA A 38 -6.28 -0.55 -2.98
C ALA A 38 -7.13 -1.74 -3.44
N ARG A 39 -7.14 -2.84 -2.67
CA ARG A 39 -7.97 -4.03 -2.92
C ARG A 39 -9.46 -3.69 -2.86
N ASP A 40 -9.89 -3.00 -1.82
CA ASP A 40 -11.29 -2.57 -1.62
C ASP A 40 -11.77 -1.63 -2.74
N ARG A 41 -10.86 -0.83 -3.30
CA ARG A 41 -11.13 0.07 -4.44
C ARG A 41 -11.08 -0.64 -5.80
N GLY A 42 -10.76 -1.94 -5.84
CA GLY A 42 -10.58 -2.70 -7.08
C GLY A 42 -9.36 -2.27 -7.90
N CYS A 43 -8.34 -1.72 -7.25
CA CYS A 43 -7.07 -1.36 -7.89
C CYS A 43 -6.16 -2.59 -8.03
N LEU A 44 -5.32 -2.61 -9.06
CA LEU A 44 -4.35 -3.70 -9.28
C LEU A 44 -2.99 -3.45 -8.64
N LYS A 45 -2.71 -2.18 -8.34
CA LYS A 45 -1.44 -1.71 -7.79
C LYS A 45 -1.70 -0.61 -6.79
N PHE A 46 -0.74 -0.40 -5.91
CA PHE A 46 -0.72 0.73 -4.99
C PHE A 46 0.65 1.40 -5.01
N ALA A 47 0.67 2.67 -4.62
CA ALA A 47 1.88 3.46 -4.51
C ALA A 47 1.77 4.38 -3.29
N ILE A 48 2.83 4.41 -2.48
CA ILE A 48 2.98 5.28 -1.32
C ILE A 48 3.93 6.41 -1.71
N TYR A 49 3.49 7.64 -1.48
CA TYR A 49 4.24 8.86 -1.73
C TYR A 49 4.53 9.59 -0.41
N SER A 50 5.67 10.26 -0.35
CA SER A 50 5.99 11.19 0.73
C SER A 50 5.08 12.42 0.68
N THR A 51 5.18 13.26 1.72
CA THR A 51 4.50 14.56 1.72
C THR A 51 4.99 15.46 0.58
N ASP A 52 6.21 15.29 0.08
CA ASP A 52 6.79 16.01 -1.06
C ASP A 52 6.45 15.39 -2.43
N GLU A 53 5.48 14.47 -2.48
CA GLU A 53 5.09 13.72 -3.69
C GLU A 53 6.21 12.86 -4.30
N VAL A 54 7.24 12.56 -3.52
CA VAL A 54 8.30 11.61 -3.91
C VAL A 54 7.78 10.20 -3.73
N LEU A 55 7.94 9.36 -4.74
CA LEU A 55 7.55 7.95 -4.67
C LEU A 55 8.43 7.21 -3.66
N ILE A 56 7.82 6.64 -2.63
CA ILE A 56 8.50 5.84 -1.59
C ILE A 56 8.46 4.36 -1.95
N LEU A 57 7.25 3.86 -2.26
CA LEU A 57 6.99 2.45 -2.53
C LEU A 57 5.96 2.33 -3.64
N LYS A 58 6.12 1.36 -4.52
CA LYS A 58 5.10 0.96 -5.47
C LYS A 58 5.10 -0.54 -5.60
N ASP A 59 3.93 -1.15 -5.41
CA ASP A 59 3.78 -2.59 -5.57
C ASP A 59 2.41 -2.97 -6.15
N SER A 60 2.25 -4.25 -6.43
CA SER A 60 1.00 -4.85 -6.88
C SER A 60 0.14 -5.24 -5.69
N VAL A 61 -1.18 -5.17 -5.84
CA VAL A 61 -2.10 -5.71 -4.83
C VAL A 61 -2.05 -7.22 -4.92
N THR A 62 -1.70 -7.88 -3.81
CA THR A 62 -1.77 -9.33 -3.69
C THR A 62 -3.24 -9.71 -3.72
N ARG A 63 -3.60 -10.52 -4.71
CA ARG A 63 -4.90 -11.18 -4.72
C ARG A 63 -4.76 -12.39 -3.81
N ASP A 64 -5.62 -12.48 -2.80
CA ASP A 64 -5.82 -13.73 -2.09
C ASP A 64 -6.40 -14.71 -3.10
N HIS A 65 -5.52 -15.45 -3.77
CA HIS A 65 -5.91 -16.54 -4.63
C HIS A 65 -6.23 -17.72 -3.71
N GLU A 66 -7.36 -17.64 -3.00
CA GLU A 66 -8.06 -18.85 -2.58
C GLU A 66 -8.73 -19.41 -3.84
N GLU A 67 -7.93 -20.09 -4.66
CA GLU A 67 -8.45 -21.10 -5.57
C GLU A 67 -8.85 -22.28 -4.67
N SER A 68 -10.10 -22.27 -4.21
CA SER A 68 -10.77 -23.52 -3.82
C SER A 68 -10.90 -24.37 -5.07
N ALA A 69 -9.84 -25.12 -5.39
CA ALA A 69 -9.91 -26.25 -6.30
C ALA A 69 -10.39 -27.47 -5.48
N GLU A 70 -11.70 -27.60 -5.34
CA GLU A 70 -12.35 -28.88 -5.07
C GLU A 70 -13.07 -29.30 -6.36
N ASP A 71 -12.52 -30.30 -7.05
CA ASP A 71 -13.24 -31.17 -7.99
C ASP A 71 -12.75 -32.62 -7.75
#